data_AF-A0A8X6GUC2-F1
#
_entry.id   AF-A0A8X6GUC2-F1
#
_cell.length_a   1.000
_cell.length_b   1.000
_cell.length_c   1.000
_cell.angle_alpha   90.00
_cell.angle_beta   90.00
_cell.angle_gamma   90.00
#
_symmetry.space_group_name_H-M   'P 1'
#
loop_
_entity.id
_entity.type
_entity.pdbx_description
1 polymer ?
#
loop_
_entity_poly.entity_id
_entity_poly.type
_entity_poly.pdbx_seq_one_letter_code
_entity_poly.pdbx_strand_id
1 'polypeptide(L)'
;MNDFTEALLFTEDLLVDYMKRAGLFWSPCTSGNTYRSRVLSKFTKDIGAAVYNFSLIQEGEVFYTYDIQGHSYPNQNFFPDGYSPLDFLEYCSKLASCALSIVIDGNEEFGDSTTLTITKILASFMRTGEFARAGGWSSLQDMGRRCTSLHVIQTLKGISIKARCL
;
A
#
# COMPACT_ATOMS: atom_id res chain seq x y z
N MET A 1 -16.31 10.08 12.05
CA MET A 1 -15.99 9.13 10.97
C MET A 1 -15.10 8.06 11.58
N ASN A 2 -15.19 6.79 11.16
CA ASN A 2 -14.31 5.75 11.71
C ASN A 2 -13.08 5.57 10.80
N ASP A 3 -11.96 5.14 11.40
CA ASP A 3 -10.67 5.02 10.71
C ASP A 3 -10.74 4.04 9.52
N PHE A 4 -11.58 3.00 9.65
CA PHE A 4 -11.77 1.99 8.62
C PHE A 4 -12.33 2.56 7.31
N THR A 5 -13.35 3.44 7.35
CA THR A 5 -13.92 4.03 6.12
C THR A 5 -12.91 4.96 5.42
N GLU A 6 -12.10 5.69 6.18
CA GLU A 6 -11.08 6.58 5.60
C GLU A 6 -9.93 5.77 4.97
N ALA A 7 -9.47 4.72 5.65
CA ALA A 7 -8.48 3.78 5.13
C ALA A 7 -8.99 3.01 3.89
N LEU A 8 -10.29 2.65 3.85
CA LEU A 8 -10.90 1.93 2.72
C LEU A 8 -10.87 2.77 1.44
N LEU A 9 -11.35 4.01 1.52
CA LEU A 9 -11.38 4.93 0.38
C LEU A 9 -9.98 5.27 -0.14
N PHE A 10 -9.04 5.47 0.77
CA PHE A 10 -7.63 5.63 0.42
C PHE A 10 -7.09 4.41 -0.36
N THR A 11 -7.42 3.19 0.11
CA THR A 11 -6.89 1.96 -0.46
C THR A 11 -7.51 1.61 -1.81
N GLU A 12 -8.82 1.80 -1.98
CA GLU A 12 -9.50 1.65 -3.27
C GLU A 12 -8.85 2.54 -4.33
N ASP A 13 -8.66 3.82 -4.03
CA ASP A 13 -8.05 4.77 -4.96
C ASP A 13 -6.60 4.43 -5.27
N LEU A 14 -5.85 3.94 -4.27
CA LEU A 14 -4.48 3.50 -4.43
C LEU A 14 -4.36 2.32 -5.39
N LEU A 15 -5.19 1.29 -5.23
CA LEU A 15 -5.15 0.12 -6.10
C LEU A 15 -5.70 0.43 -7.49
N VAL A 16 -6.77 1.23 -7.62
CA VAL A 16 -7.27 1.68 -8.93
C VAL A 16 -6.20 2.48 -9.70
N ASP A 17 -5.48 3.41 -9.05
CA ASP A 17 -4.38 4.14 -9.69
C ASP A 17 -3.19 3.23 -10.03
N TYR A 18 -2.88 2.25 -9.17
CA TYR A 18 -1.82 1.27 -9.42
C TYR A 18 -2.13 0.36 -10.62
N MET A 19 -3.31 -0.27 -10.67
CA MET A 19 -3.74 -1.12 -11.79
C MET A 19 -3.72 -0.32 -13.10
N LYS A 20 -4.23 0.93 -13.06
CA LYS A 20 -4.24 1.83 -14.22
C LYS A 20 -2.83 2.16 -14.73
N ARG A 21 -1.84 2.36 -13.84
CA ARG A 21 -0.43 2.56 -14.24
C ARG A 21 0.20 1.32 -14.86
N ALA A 22 -0.26 0.13 -14.45
CA ALA A 22 0.12 -1.14 -15.05
C ALA A 22 -0.65 -1.46 -16.36
N GLY A 23 -1.55 -0.58 -16.82
CA GLY A 23 -2.34 -0.77 -18.04
C GLY A 23 -3.62 -1.60 -17.87
N LEU A 24 -3.97 -1.98 -16.64
CA LEU A 24 -5.18 -2.73 -16.32
C LEU A 24 -6.32 -1.76 -15.92
N PHE A 25 -7.48 -1.90 -16.55
CA PHE A 25 -8.71 -1.27 -16.04
C PHE A 25 -9.36 -2.23 -15.04
N TRP A 26 -9.36 -1.84 -13.77
CA TRP A 26 -9.95 -2.59 -12.67
C TRP A 26 -10.72 -1.63 -11.76
N SER A 27 -11.83 -2.13 -11.18
CA SER A 27 -12.62 -1.42 -10.19
C SER A 27 -12.90 -2.36 -9.03
N PRO A 28 -12.67 -1.95 -7.77
CA PRO A 28 -13.05 -2.75 -6.62
C PRO A 28 -14.58 -2.90 -6.53
N CYS A 29 -15.04 -4.04 -6.04
CA CYS A 29 -16.43 -4.27 -5.64
C CYS A 29 -16.65 -4.00 -4.14
N THR A 30 -15.66 -3.47 -3.43
CA THR A 30 -15.77 -3.05 -2.03
C THR A 30 -16.72 -1.87 -1.82
N SER A 31 -17.15 -1.69 -0.57
CA SER A 31 -18.24 -0.77 -0.22
C SER A 31 -17.89 0.73 -0.25
N GLY A 32 -16.66 1.13 -0.60
CA GLY A 32 -16.19 2.52 -0.61
C GLY A 32 -17.02 3.45 -1.49
N ASN A 33 -17.55 2.97 -2.63
CA ASN A 33 -18.49 3.72 -3.46
C ASN A 33 -19.71 4.26 -2.68
N THR A 34 -20.16 3.56 -1.64
CA THR A 34 -21.24 4.01 -0.73
C THR A 34 -20.84 5.23 0.11
N TYR A 35 -19.55 5.37 0.42
CA TYR A 35 -18.99 6.40 1.31
C TYR A 35 -18.38 7.59 0.58
N ARG A 36 -18.05 7.48 -0.72
CA ARG A 36 -17.46 8.57 -1.54
C ARG A 36 -18.27 9.86 -1.57
N SER A 37 -19.60 9.77 -1.42
CA SER A 37 -20.49 10.93 -1.31
C SER A 37 -20.37 11.71 0.02
N ARG A 38 -19.72 11.13 1.02
CA ARG A 38 -19.62 11.65 2.41
C ARG A 38 -18.18 11.96 2.82
N VAL A 39 -17.20 11.42 2.11
CA VAL A 39 -15.79 11.43 2.51
C VAL A 39 -14.91 11.58 1.27
N LEU A 40 -14.05 12.61 1.28
CA LEU A 40 -12.97 12.72 0.30
C LEU A 40 -11.81 11.83 0.75
N SER A 41 -11.38 10.96 -0.17
CA SER A 41 -10.18 10.15 -0.02
C SER A 41 -8.94 11.01 0.23
N LYS A 42 -8.00 10.46 1.01
CA LYS A 42 -6.70 11.10 1.30
C LYS A 42 -5.59 10.70 0.33
N PHE A 43 -5.93 9.88 -0.66
CA PHE A 43 -5.05 9.45 -1.73
C PHE A 43 -4.54 10.65 -2.55
N THR A 44 -3.31 10.54 -3.05
CA THR A 44 -2.72 11.51 -3.99
C THR A 44 -1.94 10.77 -5.08
N LYS A 45 -1.81 11.40 -6.25
CA LYS A 45 -1.05 10.82 -7.38
C LYS A 45 0.42 10.57 -7.05
N ASP A 46 0.98 11.32 -6.08
CA ASP A 46 2.35 11.14 -5.60
C ASP A 46 2.51 9.84 -4.80
N ILE A 47 1.51 9.50 -3.97
CA ILE A 47 1.45 8.21 -3.26
C ILE A 47 1.32 7.06 -4.27
N GLY A 48 0.42 7.17 -5.25
CA GLY A 48 0.28 6.15 -6.31
C GLY A 48 1.54 6.00 -7.15
N ALA A 49 2.24 7.10 -7.46
CA ALA A 49 3.52 7.07 -8.16
C ALA A 49 4.63 6.42 -7.33
N ALA A 50 4.72 6.72 -6.03
CA ALA A 50 5.66 6.07 -5.12
C ALA A 50 5.44 4.55 -5.06
N VAL A 51 4.19 4.12 -4.82
CA VAL A 51 3.83 2.69 -4.71
C VAL A 51 4.12 1.94 -6.02
N TYR A 52 3.89 2.57 -7.18
CA TYR A 52 4.28 2.02 -8.48
C TYR A 52 5.81 1.97 -8.68
N ASN A 53 6.53 3.05 -8.36
CA ASN A 53 7.99 3.06 -8.45
C ASN A 53 8.66 2.02 -7.53
N PHE A 54 8.07 1.74 -6.36
CA PHE A 54 8.53 0.70 -5.45
C PHE A 54 8.43 -0.71 -6.03
N SER A 55 7.51 -0.99 -6.96
CA SER A 55 7.41 -2.34 -7.56
C SER A 55 8.41 -2.52 -8.69
N LEU A 56 8.76 -1.46 -9.41
CA LEU A 56 9.83 -1.46 -10.42
C LEU A 56 11.24 -1.73 -9.85
N ILE A 57 11.44 -1.57 -8.53
CA ILE A 57 12.74 -1.75 -7.85
C ILE A 57 12.83 -3.12 -7.13
N GLN A 58 11.77 -3.94 -7.17
CA GLN A 58 11.76 -5.24 -6.50
C GLN A 58 12.51 -6.31 -7.30
N GLU A 59 13.83 -6.30 -7.17
CA GLU A 59 14.67 -7.44 -7.55
C GLU A 59 14.42 -8.63 -6.61
N GLY A 60 13.69 -9.63 -7.09
CA GLY A 60 14.07 -11.03 -6.87
C GLY A 60 13.55 -11.80 -5.65
N GLU A 61 12.85 -11.22 -4.68
CA GLU A 61 12.29 -12.01 -3.54
C GLU A 61 10.81 -11.73 -3.25
N VAL A 62 9.93 -12.47 -3.95
CA VAL A 62 8.52 -12.61 -3.58
C VAL A 62 8.41 -13.71 -2.52
N PHE A 63 8.45 -13.34 -1.24
CA PHE A 63 8.20 -14.29 -0.15
C PHE A 63 6.71 -14.67 -0.09
N TYR A 64 6.42 -15.90 -0.52
CA TYR A 64 5.10 -16.51 -0.37
C TYR A 64 4.99 -17.25 0.98
N THR A 65 4.03 -16.86 1.82
CA THR A 65 3.56 -17.62 2.99
C THR A 65 2.04 -17.68 2.98
N TYR A 66 1.51 -18.88 2.70
CA TYR A 66 0.19 -19.10 2.10
C TYR A 66 -1.01 -19.13 3.08
N ASP A 67 -2.20 -18.67 2.62
CA ASP A 67 -3.56 -19.00 3.12
C ASP A 67 -4.67 -18.25 2.33
N ILE A 68 -5.73 -18.95 1.85
CA ILE A 68 -7.13 -18.46 1.92
C ILE A 68 -8.18 -19.59 1.87
N GLN A 69 -8.03 -20.77 1.25
CA GLN A 69 -7.94 -21.15 -0.18
C GLN A 69 -6.64 -20.92 -0.99
N GLY A 70 -5.89 -19.83 -0.79
CA GLY A 70 -4.56 -19.60 -1.40
C GLY A 70 -4.04 -18.15 -1.62
N HIS A 71 -4.13 -17.18 -0.69
CA HIS A 71 -3.22 -16.01 -0.77
C HIS A 71 -1.77 -16.42 -0.43
N SER A 72 -0.87 -15.43 -0.48
CA SER A 72 0.20 -15.22 0.50
C SER A 72 -0.01 -13.86 1.18
N TYR A 73 0.36 -13.72 2.46
CA TYR A 73 0.61 -12.40 3.06
C TYR A 73 2.06 -12.24 3.50
N PRO A 74 2.69 -11.06 3.29
CA PRO A 74 4.11 -10.90 3.56
C PRO A 74 4.41 -10.93 5.07
N ASN A 75 5.24 -11.92 5.45
CA ASN A 75 6.17 -12.01 6.59
C ASN A 75 5.95 -11.06 7.80
N GLN A 76 5.92 -11.59 9.03
CA GLN A 76 5.61 -10.86 10.28
C GLN A 76 6.52 -9.64 10.60
N ASN A 77 7.61 -9.44 9.84
CA ASN A 77 8.61 -8.39 10.04
C ASN A 77 8.47 -7.18 9.09
N PHE A 78 7.30 -6.90 8.51
CA PHE A 78 7.11 -5.70 7.64
C PHE A 78 7.12 -4.36 8.39
N PHE A 79 6.70 -4.37 9.65
CA PHE A 79 6.65 -3.19 10.52
C PHE A 79 7.36 -3.50 11.85
N PRO A 80 8.68 -3.84 11.82
CA PRO A 80 9.38 -4.37 12.99
C PRO A 80 9.46 -3.35 14.13
N ASP A 81 9.54 -2.06 13.77
CA ASP A 81 9.62 -0.92 14.69
C ASP A 81 8.28 -0.14 14.79
N GLY A 82 7.18 -0.73 14.31
CA GLY A 82 5.86 -0.09 14.22
C GLY A 82 5.61 0.67 12.90
N TYR A 83 4.59 1.54 12.87
CA TYR A 83 4.23 2.27 11.65
C TYR A 83 5.31 3.27 11.19
N SER A 84 5.70 3.12 9.91
CA SER A 84 6.54 4.05 9.16
C SER A 84 5.89 4.33 7.80
N PRO A 85 5.80 5.60 7.35
CA PRO A 85 5.25 5.92 6.03
C PRO A 85 6.01 5.26 4.88
N LEU A 86 7.33 5.05 5.02
CA LEU A 86 8.16 4.42 4.00
C LEU A 86 7.83 2.93 3.86
N ASP A 87 7.85 2.22 4.98
CA ASP A 87 7.57 0.77 5.03
C ASP A 87 6.11 0.48 4.65
N PHE A 88 5.18 1.40 4.96
CA PHE A 88 3.79 1.30 4.52
C PHE A 88 3.63 1.45 2.99
N LEU A 89 4.37 2.36 2.35
CA LEU A 89 4.36 2.48 0.88
C LEU A 89 4.99 1.25 0.22
N GLU A 90 6.07 0.69 0.77
CA GLU A 90 6.66 -0.56 0.27
C GLU A 90 5.74 -1.77 0.48
N TYR A 91 5.06 -1.86 1.63
CA TYR A 91 4.04 -2.88 1.91
C TYR A 91 2.88 -2.82 0.90
N CYS A 92 2.33 -1.62 0.67
CA CYS A 92 1.30 -1.40 -0.35
C CYS A 92 1.78 -1.81 -1.75
N SER A 93 3.04 -1.52 -2.08
CA SER A 93 3.62 -1.84 -3.40
C SER A 93 3.70 -3.34 -3.66
N LYS A 94 4.17 -4.11 -2.67
CA LYS A 94 4.22 -5.58 -2.77
C LYS A 94 2.84 -6.18 -2.92
N LEU A 95 1.89 -5.76 -2.09
CA LEU A 95 0.50 -6.23 -2.18
C LEU A 95 -0.19 -5.85 -3.48
N ALA A 96 -0.01 -4.61 -3.96
CA ALA A 96 -0.54 -4.18 -5.25
C ALA A 96 0.07 -4.94 -6.44
N SER A 97 1.36 -5.31 -6.36
CA SER A 97 2.03 -6.16 -7.36
C SER A 97 1.45 -7.58 -7.40
N CYS A 98 1.24 -8.20 -6.22
CA CYS A 98 0.59 -9.51 -6.12
C CYS A 98 -0.84 -9.48 -6.67
N ALA A 99 -1.60 -8.44 -6.30
CA ALA A 99 -2.97 -8.26 -6.80
C ALA A 99 -2.99 -8.11 -8.32
N LEU A 100 -2.11 -7.28 -8.90
CA LEU A 100 -2.04 -7.09 -10.35
C LEU A 100 -1.82 -8.43 -11.08
N SER A 101 -0.86 -9.24 -10.63
CA SER A 101 -0.59 -10.56 -11.25
C SER A 101 -1.82 -11.46 -11.24
N ILE A 102 -2.47 -11.60 -10.08
CA ILE A 102 -3.57 -12.55 -9.89
C ILE A 102 -4.88 -12.06 -10.53
N VAL A 103 -5.09 -10.73 -10.61
CA VAL A 103 -6.23 -10.15 -11.34
C VAL A 103 -6.04 -10.26 -12.86
N ILE A 104 -4.81 -10.13 -13.39
CA ILE A 104 -4.52 -10.40 -14.81
C ILE A 104 -4.83 -11.86 -15.18
N ASP A 105 -4.58 -12.80 -14.26
CA ASP A 105 -4.95 -14.22 -14.41
C ASP A 105 -6.47 -14.49 -14.27
N GLY A 106 -7.29 -13.44 -14.09
CA GLY A 106 -8.75 -13.48 -14.09
C GLY A 106 -9.41 -13.56 -12.72
N ASN A 107 -8.66 -13.47 -11.62
CA ASN A 107 -9.20 -13.52 -10.26
C ASN A 107 -9.34 -12.10 -9.66
N GLU A 108 -10.44 -11.43 -10.00
CA GLU A 108 -10.75 -10.06 -9.53
C GLU A 108 -10.97 -9.99 -8.00
N GLU A 109 -11.49 -11.05 -7.38
CA GLU A 109 -11.75 -11.13 -5.92
C GLU A 109 -10.47 -10.95 -5.09
N PHE A 110 -9.31 -11.34 -5.63
CA PHE A 110 -8.02 -11.12 -4.99
C PHE A 110 -7.68 -9.63 -4.86
N GLY A 111 -8.11 -8.79 -5.83
CA GLY A 111 -7.96 -7.33 -5.76
C GLY A 111 -8.77 -6.73 -4.61
N ASP A 112 -10.01 -7.19 -4.42
CA ASP A 112 -10.85 -6.77 -3.30
C ASP A 112 -10.30 -7.27 -1.95
N SER A 113 -9.82 -8.51 -1.88
CA SER A 113 -9.18 -9.05 -0.68
C SER A 113 -7.93 -8.23 -0.29
N THR A 114 -7.12 -7.87 -1.28
CA THR A 114 -5.93 -7.01 -1.10
C THR A 114 -6.33 -5.62 -0.60
N THR A 115 -7.40 -5.04 -1.16
CA THR A 115 -7.99 -3.76 -0.72
C THR A 115 -8.35 -3.84 0.76
N LEU A 116 -9.06 -4.89 1.18
CA LEU A 116 -9.47 -5.08 2.56
C LEU A 116 -8.27 -5.31 3.50
N THR A 117 -7.19 -5.96 3.05
CA THR A 117 -6.00 -6.19 3.87
C THR A 117 -5.21 -4.90 4.14
N ILE A 118 -4.89 -4.11 3.11
CA ILE A 118 -4.21 -2.81 3.31
C ILE A 118 -5.07 -1.88 4.18
N THR A 119 -6.39 -1.87 3.95
CA THR A 119 -7.37 -1.13 4.76
C THR A 119 -7.30 -1.52 6.24
N LYS A 120 -7.33 -2.81 6.56
CA LYS A 120 -7.28 -3.33 7.95
C LYS A 120 -5.98 -2.93 8.65
N ILE A 121 -4.85 -3.01 7.97
CA ILE A 121 -3.54 -2.63 8.51
C ILE A 121 -3.48 -1.14 8.80
N LEU A 122 -3.84 -0.29 7.83
CA LEU A 122 -3.85 1.17 8.02
C LEU A 122 -4.82 1.60 9.13
N ALA A 123 -6.04 1.06 9.13
CA ALA A 123 -7.02 1.30 10.18
C ALA A 123 -6.59 0.74 11.56
N SER A 124 -5.64 -0.20 11.62
CA SER A 124 -5.01 -0.61 12.88
C SER A 124 -4.07 0.47 13.40
N PHE A 125 -3.14 0.95 12.56
CA PHE A 125 -2.19 2.01 12.93
C PHE A 125 -2.86 3.36 13.23
N MET A 126 -4.01 3.65 12.61
CA MET A 126 -4.86 4.78 12.99
C MET A 126 -5.42 4.60 14.40
N ARG A 127 -5.99 3.44 14.73
CA ARG A 127 -6.57 3.14 16.06
C ARG A 127 -5.54 3.06 17.19
N THR A 128 -4.31 2.58 16.94
CA THR A 128 -3.21 2.60 17.92
C THR A 128 -2.56 3.98 18.08
N GLY A 129 -2.96 4.95 17.24
CA GLY A 129 -2.40 6.29 17.18
C GLY A 129 -0.97 6.35 16.62
N GLU A 130 -0.39 5.23 16.16
CA GLU A 130 0.94 5.21 15.54
C GLU A 130 0.97 6.04 14.26
N PHE A 131 -0.08 5.92 13.44
CA PHE A 131 -0.24 6.73 12.24
C PHE A 131 -0.19 8.23 12.55
N ALA A 132 -0.90 8.67 13.59
CA ALA A 132 -0.90 10.07 14.03
C ALA A 132 0.45 10.49 14.61
N ARG A 133 1.12 9.65 15.41
CA ARG A 133 2.47 9.91 15.95
C ARG A 133 3.52 10.05 14.85
N ALA A 134 3.39 9.31 13.74
CA ALA A 134 4.24 9.43 12.57
C ALA A 134 3.91 10.62 11.64
N GLY A 135 2.97 11.51 12.03
CA GLY A 135 2.56 12.69 11.26
C GLY A 135 1.40 12.46 10.28
N GLY A 136 0.75 11.30 10.34
CA GLY A 136 -0.49 10.97 9.64
C GLY A 136 -0.44 11.16 8.12
N TRP A 137 -1.57 11.61 7.56
CA TRP A 137 -1.74 11.78 6.11
C TRP A 137 -0.71 12.73 5.49
N SER A 138 -0.34 13.82 6.18
CA SER A 138 0.67 14.76 5.69
C SER A 138 2.02 14.07 5.48
N SER A 139 2.47 13.32 6.49
CA SER A 139 3.72 12.56 6.46
C SER A 139 3.73 11.47 5.36
N LEU A 140 2.59 10.79 5.17
CA LEU A 140 2.44 9.81 4.08
C LEU A 140 2.47 10.47 2.69
N GLN A 141 1.85 11.63 2.53
CA GLN A 141 1.89 12.41 1.27
C GLN A 141 3.28 12.98 1.00
N ASP A 142 4.00 13.47 2.02
CA ASP A 142 5.39 13.91 1.92
C ASP A 142 6.33 12.76 1.54
N MET A 143 6.15 11.58 2.14
CA MET A 143 6.93 10.39 1.76
C MET A 143 6.61 9.94 0.33
N GLY A 144 5.33 10.00 -0.08
CA GLY A 144 4.91 9.78 -1.46
C GLY A 144 5.65 10.70 -2.43
N ARG A 145 5.62 12.02 -2.19
CA ARG A 145 6.38 13.01 -2.98
C ARG A 145 7.87 12.67 -3.08
N ARG A 146 8.52 12.35 -1.97
CA ARG A 146 9.95 11.98 -1.93
C ARG A 146 10.26 10.72 -2.74
N CYS A 147 9.35 9.75 -2.76
CA CYS A 147 9.52 8.48 -3.47
C CYS A 147 9.05 8.51 -4.94
N THR A 148 8.73 9.69 -5.50
CA THR A 148 8.38 9.83 -6.93
C THR A 148 9.55 9.61 -7.90
N SER A 149 10.80 9.53 -7.41
CA SER A 149 12.00 9.25 -8.21
C SER A 149 12.66 7.93 -7.81
N LEU A 150 12.90 7.06 -8.81
CA LEU A 150 13.57 5.75 -8.63
C LEU A 150 14.93 5.88 -7.95
N HIS A 151 15.70 6.93 -8.30
CA HIS A 151 17.01 7.22 -7.71
C HIS A 151 16.90 7.55 -6.20
N VAL A 152 15.82 8.21 -5.79
CA VAL A 152 15.58 8.54 -4.37
C VAL A 152 15.17 7.28 -3.60
N ILE A 153 14.36 6.39 -4.18
CA ILE A 153 14.02 5.11 -3.55
C ILE A 153 15.28 4.24 -3.35
N GLN A 154 16.12 4.10 -4.38
CA GLN A 154 17.39 3.37 -4.29
C GLN A 154 18.30 3.95 -3.20
N THR A 155 18.38 5.28 -3.10
CA THR A 155 19.15 5.98 -2.06
C THR A 155 18.59 5.73 -0.67
N LEU A 156 17.27 5.81 -0.48
CA LEU A 156 16.61 5.55 0.81
C LEU A 156 16.78 4.09 1.25
N LYS A 157 16.70 3.12 0.33
CA LYS A 157 17.02 1.71 0.63
C LYS A 157 18.49 1.53 1.02
N GLY A 158 19.42 2.17 0.32
CA GLY A 158 20.86 2.15 0.65
C GLY A 158 21.18 2.75 2.04
N ILE A 159 20.41 3.74 2.48
CA ILE A 159 20.53 4.32 3.84
C ILE A 159 19.91 3.38 4.89
N SER A 160 18.72 2.81 4.61
CA SER A 160 18.03 1.87 5.52
C SER A 160 18.86 0.61 5.80
N ILE A 161 19.51 0.04 4.77
CA ILE A 161 20.42 -1.10 4.93
C ILE A 161 21.61 -0.74 5.83
N LYS A 162 22.23 0.44 5.65
CA LYS A 162 23.33 0.88 6.51
C LYS A 162 22.91 1.16 7.96
N ALA A 163 21.68 1.65 8.18
CA ALA A 163 21.15 1.93 9.50
C ALA A 163 20.80 0.66 10.31
N ARG A 164 20.58 -0.49 9.64
CA ARG A 164 20.33 -1.79 10.28
C ARG A 164 21.60 -2.65 10.49
N CYS A 165 22.78 -2.13 10.11
CA CYS A 165 24.07 -2.80 10.28
C CYS A 165 25.03 -2.06 11.23
N LEU A 166 24.49 -1.18 12.08
CA LEU A 166 25.18 -0.42 13.12
C LEU A 166 24.46 -0.61 14.47
#